data_AF-A0A7U9XJG1-F1
#
_entry.id   AF-A0A7U9XJG1-F1
#
_cell.length_a   1.000
_cell.length_b   1.000
_cell.length_c   1.000
_cell.angle_alpha   90.00
_cell.angle_beta   90.00
_cell.angle_gamma   90.00
#
_symmetry.space_group_name_H-M   'P 1'
#
loop_
_entity.id
_entity.type
_entity.pdbx_description
1 polymer ?
#
loop_
_entity_poly.entity_id
_entity_poly.type
_entity_poly.pdbx_seq_one_letter_code
_entity_poly.pdbx_strand_id
1 'polypeptide(L)'
;MTAYLSLVFILLVTFIGGMIESASVQNAKNYQRADMNRAIECVFAEYQKELLERYDIFALDGSYETGRYVEQNLSDRLSYYGAGNMEHKLTRIQFLTDRGGRAFCDQVRAYEEHKYGIDAMKDMLGMTSVWGQQEDQAKEYAREEQDSQDYLEEMLAENESELPETGNPIACADRLKQSPILTLVMPKDKTVSEKRVNGQDMPDRRSKNTGYGEFADVAVQGGNLSSLLLGEYLLEHFSAFTDDEHAKTVDYEVEYILGGKDSDRENLEAVVKKILNLRFVPNYAYIQTDSEMKAEAEAMAAALCTLLAVPAITEAAAQGILLAWAYGESLMDLRSLLKGSRVPLVKSKESWQLQLSKLMTLGTDEDCSEGRDDTDGLSYEEYLRMLLFLAKKETVALRALGMIEQNLRMICGQTYFRADLCISRMEMQSTCHLRRGIRYQFKTYYGYR
;
A
#
# COMPACT_ATOMS: atom_id res chain seq x y z
N MET A 1 -23.02 55.28 -62.74
CA MET A 1 -23.30 53.85 -62.45
C MET A 1 -22.02 53.00 -62.42
N THR A 2 -21.07 53.22 -63.33
CA THR A 2 -19.78 52.49 -63.42
C THR A 2 -18.88 52.63 -62.19
N ALA A 3 -18.70 53.84 -61.63
CA ALA A 3 -17.86 54.04 -60.44
C ALA A 3 -18.37 53.33 -59.18
N TYR A 4 -19.69 53.29 -58.97
CA TYR A 4 -20.33 52.60 -57.85
C TYR A 4 -20.14 51.09 -57.95
N LEU A 5 -20.36 50.52 -59.14
CA LEU A 5 -20.17 49.09 -59.38
C LEU A 5 -18.71 48.66 -59.18
N SER A 6 -17.75 49.48 -59.63
CA SER A 6 -16.32 49.23 -59.40
C SER A 6 -15.97 49.25 -57.91
N LEU A 7 -16.56 50.14 -57.12
CA LEU A 7 -16.31 50.23 -55.68
C LEU A 7 -16.88 49.02 -54.94
N VAL A 8 -18.09 48.58 -55.28
CA VAL A 8 -18.70 47.33 -54.77
C VAL A 8 -17.85 46.11 -55.15
N PHE A 9 -17.34 46.05 -56.39
CA PHE A 9 -16.50 44.95 -56.84
C PHE A 9 -15.16 44.90 -56.07
N ILE A 10 -14.51 46.04 -55.86
CA ILE A 10 -13.30 46.12 -55.04
C ILE A 10 -13.59 45.66 -53.60
N LEU A 11 -14.70 46.09 -53.01
CA LEU A 11 -15.11 45.65 -51.67
C LEU A 11 -15.36 44.13 -51.60
N LEU A 12 -16.00 43.55 -52.61
CA LEU A 12 -16.22 42.10 -52.66
C LEU A 12 -14.90 41.33 -52.81
N VAL A 13 -14.00 41.79 -53.68
CA VAL A 13 -12.68 41.15 -53.86
C VAL A 13 -11.83 41.26 -52.60
N THR A 14 -11.82 42.41 -51.91
CA THR A 14 -11.09 42.55 -50.64
C THR A 14 -11.71 41.72 -49.53
N PHE A 15 -13.05 41.63 -49.47
CA PHE A 15 -13.75 40.77 -48.52
C PHE A 15 -13.44 39.28 -48.75
N ILE A 16 -13.56 38.79 -49.99
CA ILE A 16 -13.23 37.41 -50.35
C ILE A 16 -11.75 37.12 -50.08
N GLY A 17 -10.85 38.03 -50.46
CA GLY A 17 -9.42 37.92 -50.15
C GLY A 17 -9.16 37.84 -48.65
N GLY A 18 -9.84 38.65 -47.85
CA GLY A 18 -9.80 38.60 -46.39
C GLY A 18 -10.29 37.28 -45.82
N MET A 19 -11.38 36.72 -46.35
CA MET A 19 -11.89 35.40 -45.94
C MET A 19 -10.92 34.28 -46.30
N ILE A 20 -10.34 34.29 -47.50
CA ILE A 20 -9.35 33.28 -47.93
C ILE A 20 -8.11 33.36 -47.05
N GLU A 21 -7.63 34.56 -46.73
CA GLU A 21 -6.48 34.74 -45.83
C GLU A 21 -6.79 34.24 -44.42
N SER A 22 -7.96 34.58 -43.88
CA SER A 22 -8.42 34.10 -42.57
C SER A 22 -8.49 32.57 -42.52
N ALA A 23 -9.10 31.96 -43.54
CA ALA A 23 -9.18 30.51 -43.67
C ALA A 23 -7.79 29.86 -43.80
N SER A 24 -6.89 30.46 -44.57
CA SER A 24 -5.50 30.01 -44.72
C SER A 24 -4.72 30.03 -43.40
N VAL A 25 -4.82 31.12 -42.62
CA VAL A 25 -4.20 31.23 -41.30
C VAL A 25 -4.79 30.21 -40.32
N GLN A 26 -6.12 30.03 -40.33
CA GLN A 26 -6.77 29.05 -39.45
C GLN A 26 -6.37 27.61 -39.81
N ASN A 27 -6.26 27.29 -41.11
CA ASN A 27 -5.75 26.00 -41.55
C ASN A 27 -4.31 25.79 -41.08
N ALA A 28 -3.43 26.79 -41.24
CA ALA A 28 -2.05 26.69 -40.77
C ALA A 28 -1.98 26.44 -39.25
N LYS A 29 -2.79 27.15 -38.44
CA LYS A 29 -2.90 26.90 -36.99
C LYS A 29 -3.34 25.46 -36.68
N ASN A 30 -4.33 24.95 -37.42
CA ASN A 30 -4.84 23.59 -37.24
C ASN A 30 -3.79 22.53 -37.60
N TYR A 31 -3.03 22.72 -38.70
CA TYR A 31 -1.92 21.82 -39.05
C TYR A 31 -0.85 21.78 -37.96
N GLN A 32 -0.43 22.94 -37.44
CA GLN A 32 0.57 22.98 -36.36
C GLN A 32 0.05 22.30 -35.08
N ARG A 33 -1.24 22.45 -34.74
CA ARG A 33 -1.84 21.69 -33.63
C ARG A 33 -1.86 20.19 -33.89
N ALA A 34 -2.21 19.77 -35.10
CA ALA A 34 -2.27 18.36 -35.49
C ALA A 34 -0.88 17.72 -35.44
N ASP A 35 0.16 18.40 -35.93
CA ASP A 35 1.55 17.95 -35.86
C ASP A 35 1.99 17.75 -34.41
N MET A 36 1.68 18.71 -33.54
CA MET A 36 2.01 18.65 -32.12
C MET A 36 1.22 17.56 -31.37
N ASN A 37 -0.08 17.40 -31.67
CA ASN A 37 -0.89 16.33 -31.08
C ASN A 37 -0.40 14.94 -31.50
N ARG A 38 -0.07 14.76 -32.78
CA ARG A 38 0.52 13.51 -33.27
C ARG A 38 1.87 13.26 -32.58
N ALA A 39 2.72 14.27 -32.49
CA ALA A 39 4.02 14.14 -31.86
C ALA A 39 3.91 13.75 -30.38
N ILE A 40 3.03 14.41 -29.60
CA ILE A 40 2.86 14.09 -28.18
C ILE A 40 2.30 12.69 -27.97
N GLU A 41 1.34 12.27 -28.80
CA GLU A 41 0.76 10.91 -28.76
C GLU A 41 1.82 9.86 -29.10
N CYS A 42 2.68 10.12 -30.10
CA CYS A 42 3.79 9.23 -30.43
C CYS A 42 4.83 9.13 -29.30
N VAL A 43 5.16 10.25 -28.65
CA VAL A 43 6.07 10.24 -27.49
C VAL A 43 5.50 9.40 -26.35
N PHE A 44 4.21 9.53 -26.05
CA PHE A 44 3.55 8.71 -25.02
C PHE A 44 3.23 7.28 -25.50
N ALA A 45 3.34 6.99 -26.79
CA ALA A 45 3.33 5.61 -27.27
C ALA A 45 4.66 4.88 -26.99
N GLU A 46 5.74 5.60 -26.65
CA GLU A 46 7.00 5.04 -26.14
C GLU A 46 6.92 4.70 -24.63
N TYR A 47 5.74 4.30 -24.13
CA TYR A 47 5.57 3.90 -22.73
C TYR A 47 6.48 2.71 -22.39
N GLN A 48 6.79 2.56 -21.10
CA GLN A 48 7.63 1.46 -20.64
C GLN A 48 6.87 0.14 -20.76
N LYS A 49 7.35 -0.74 -21.63
CA LYS A 49 6.64 -1.95 -22.04
C LYS A 49 6.48 -2.95 -20.89
N GLU A 50 7.56 -3.23 -20.18
CA GLU A 50 7.58 -4.20 -19.07
C GLU A 50 6.75 -3.72 -17.88
N LEU A 51 6.60 -2.40 -17.72
CA LEU A 51 5.73 -1.81 -16.71
C LEU A 51 4.25 -2.07 -17.07
N LEU A 52 3.87 -1.93 -18.34
CA LEU A 52 2.52 -2.26 -18.78
C LEU A 52 2.27 -3.78 -18.73
N GLU A 53 3.16 -4.60 -19.29
CA GLU A 53 2.93 -6.05 -19.42
C GLU A 53 2.89 -6.81 -18.10
N ARG A 54 3.54 -6.28 -17.04
CA ARG A 54 3.62 -6.95 -15.72
C ARG A 54 2.76 -6.32 -14.64
N TYR A 55 2.34 -5.07 -14.83
CA TYR A 55 1.67 -4.28 -13.79
C TYR A 55 0.50 -3.44 -14.33
N ASP A 56 0.17 -3.50 -15.62
CA ASP A 56 -0.92 -2.74 -16.22
C ASP A 56 -0.82 -1.20 -16.01
N ILE A 57 0.39 -0.69 -15.76
CA ILE A 57 0.65 0.74 -15.56
C ILE A 57 1.29 1.34 -16.80
N PHE A 58 0.71 2.42 -17.30
CA PHE A 58 1.33 3.26 -18.31
C PHE A 58 2.18 4.36 -17.68
N ALA A 59 3.43 4.45 -18.15
CA ALA A 59 4.28 5.62 -17.96
C ALA A 59 5.34 5.71 -19.05
N LEU A 60 5.75 6.93 -19.39
CA LEU A 60 6.90 7.18 -20.25
C LEU A 60 8.16 7.27 -19.39
N ASP A 61 9.20 6.47 -19.67
CA ASP A 61 10.51 6.68 -19.04
C ASP A 61 11.13 7.99 -19.54
N GLY A 62 11.06 9.04 -18.74
CA GLY A 62 11.62 10.36 -19.07
C GLY A 62 13.15 10.36 -19.15
N SER A 63 13.81 9.31 -18.66
CA SER A 63 15.27 9.16 -18.79
C SER A 63 15.70 8.58 -20.14
N TYR A 64 14.78 7.96 -20.89
CA TYR A 64 15.09 7.21 -22.11
C TYR A 64 16.28 6.29 -21.92
N GLU A 65 16.21 5.40 -20.93
CA GLU A 65 17.22 4.39 -20.63
C GLU A 65 18.57 4.91 -20.09
N THR A 66 18.69 6.21 -19.83
CA THR A 66 19.93 6.81 -19.30
C THR A 66 19.98 6.84 -17.77
N GLY A 67 18.84 6.64 -17.10
CA GLY A 67 18.70 6.75 -15.64
C GLY A 67 18.81 8.18 -15.10
N ARG A 68 18.83 9.20 -15.98
CA ARG A 68 18.80 10.62 -15.61
C ARG A 68 17.77 11.36 -16.44
N TYR A 69 16.87 12.08 -15.77
CA TYR A 69 15.89 12.91 -16.45
C TYR A 69 16.53 14.21 -16.97
N VAL A 70 16.34 14.49 -18.25
CA VAL A 70 16.74 15.74 -18.90
C VAL A 70 15.58 16.18 -19.80
N GLU A 71 15.05 17.39 -19.58
CA GLU A 71 13.89 17.90 -20.32
C GLU A 71 14.12 17.96 -21.84
N GLN A 72 15.37 18.17 -22.27
CA GLN A 72 15.75 18.18 -23.69
C GLN A 72 15.38 16.88 -24.40
N ASN A 73 15.41 15.73 -23.73
CA ASN A 73 15.04 14.45 -24.33
C ASN A 73 13.61 14.49 -24.87
N LEU A 74 12.68 15.15 -24.15
CA LEU A 74 11.30 15.30 -24.60
C LEU A 74 11.22 16.18 -25.85
N SER A 75 11.91 17.32 -25.85
CA SER A 75 11.97 18.24 -27.00
C SER A 75 12.56 17.58 -28.25
N ASP A 76 13.61 16.77 -28.09
CA ASP A 76 14.25 16.04 -29.19
C ASP A 76 13.31 14.98 -29.78
N ARG A 77 12.57 14.26 -28.92
CA ARG A 77 11.59 13.26 -29.37
C ARG A 77 10.37 13.87 -30.04
N LEU A 78 9.86 14.99 -29.53
CA LEU A 78 8.81 15.77 -30.19
C LEU A 78 9.26 16.25 -31.58
N SER A 79 10.53 16.68 -31.67
CA SER A 79 11.13 17.07 -32.94
C SER A 79 11.20 15.90 -33.92
N TYR A 80 11.63 14.73 -33.44
CA TYR A 80 11.66 13.48 -34.22
C TYR A 80 10.29 13.11 -34.80
N TYR A 81 9.21 13.28 -34.03
CA TYR A 81 7.85 12.99 -34.50
C TYR A 81 7.20 14.10 -35.34
N GLY A 82 7.92 15.17 -35.66
CA GLY A 82 7.50 16.19 -36.62
C GLY A 82 7.02 17.50 -36.00
N ALA A 83 7.27 17.74 -34.72
CA ALA A 83 7.02 19.02 -34.07
C ALA A 83 8.25 19.96 -34.01
N GLY A 84 9.36 19.60 -34.65
CA GLY A 84 10.65 20.31 -34.53
C GLY A 84 10.71 21.73 -35.12
N ASN A 85 9.66 22.14 -35.86
CA ASN A 85 9.53 23.52 -36.38
C ASN A 85 8.87 24.48 -35.37
N MET A 86 8.68 24.04 -34.12
CA MET A 86 8.03 24.81 -33.06
C MET A 86 8.98 24.95 -31.88
N GLU A 87 8.85 26.06 -31.15
CA GLU A 87 9.48 26.19 -29.83
C GLU A 87 8.57 25.55 -28.79
N HIS A 88 9.16 24.71 -27.94
CA HIS A 88 8.46 23.96 -26.92
C HIS A 88 8.86 24.44 -25.53
N LYS A 89 7.88 24.62 -24.66
CA LYS A 89 8.09 24.90 -23.24
C LYS A 89 7.20 23.98 -22.41
N LEU A 90 7.80 23.12 -21.61
CA LEU A 90 7.08 22.29 -20.64
C LEU A 90 6.47 23.21 -19.57
N THR A 91 5.14 23.16 -19.42
CA THR A 91 4.40 24.01 -18.47
C THR A 91 3.99 23.23 -17.23
N ARG A 92 3.67 21.94 -17.40
CA ARG A 92 3.32 21.04 -16.30
C ARG A 92 3.83 19.64 -16.61
N ILE A 93 4.28 18.93 -15.58
CA ILE A 93 4.70 17.54 -15.69
C ILE A 93 4.41 16.82 -14.37
N GLN A 94 3.96 15.57 -14.46
CA GLN A 94 3.70 14.71 -13.31
C GLN A 94 4.38 13.36 -13.50
N PHE A 95 5.17 12.96 -12.51
CA PHE A 95 5.77 11.63 -12.43
C PHE A 95 4.89 10.66 -11.63
N LEU A 96 5.09 9.35 -11.78
CA LEU A 96 4.31 8.33 -11.06
C LEU A 96 4.35 8.51 -9.53
N THR A 97 5.51 8.87 -8.98
CA THR A 97 5.72 9.03 -7.53
C THR A 97 5.19 10.36 -6.97
N ASP A 98 4.78 11.30 -7.82
CA ASP A 98 4.31 12.60 -7.35
C ASP A 98 3.05 12.48 -6.50
N ARG A 99 2.92 13.37 -5.51
CA ARG A 99 1.77 13.43 -4.60
C ARG A 99 1.45 12.08 -3.95
N GLY A 100 2.48 11.32 -3.57
CA GLY A 100 2.33 10.04 -2.87
C GLY A 100 1.89 8.88 -3.78
N GLY A 101 2.23 8.92 -5.08
CA GLY A 101 1.85 7.85 -6.00
C GLY A 101 0.46 8.04 -6.64
N ARG A 102 -0.08 9.27 -6.66
CA ARG A 102 -1.47 9.49 -7.11
C ARG A 102 -1.73 8.99 -8.54
N ALA A 103 -0.79 9.24 -9.45
CA ALA A 103 -0.93 8.80 -10.85
C ALA A 103 -0.91 7.28 -11.00
N PHE A 104 -0.20 6.58 -10.12
CA PHE A 104 -0.23 5.13 -10.03
C PHE A 104 -1.58 4.65 -9.49
N CYS A 105 -2.05 5.21 -8.36
CA CYS A 105 -3.35 4.86 -7.79
C CYS A 105 -4.54 5.11 -8.73
N ASP A 106 -4.51 6.21 -9.50
CA ASP A 106 -5.54 6.53 -10.49
C ASP A 106 -5.64 5.42 -11.56
N GLN A 107 -4.49 4.94 -12.05
CA GLN A 107 -4.42 3.86 -13.05
C GLN A 107 -4.80 2.50 -12.49
N VAL A 108 -4.32 2.15 -11.29
CA VAL A 108 -4.74 0.92 -10.58
C VAL A 108 -6.25 0.87 -10.44
N ARG A 109 -6.86 1.99 -10.05
CA ARG A 109 -8.31 2.08 -9.97
C ARG A 109 -8.97 1.83 -11.32
N ALA A 110 -8.48 2.44 -12.40
CA ALA A 110 -9.04 2.26 -13.74
C ALA A 110 -8.93 0.79 -14.19
N TYR A 111 -7.82 0.12 -13.88
CA TYR A 111 -7.62 -1.31 -14.11
C TYR A 111 -8.66 -2.15 -13.36
N GLU A 112 -8.78 -1.96 -12.04
CA GLU A 112 -9.71 -2.72 -11.19
C GLU A 112 -11.19 -2.48 -11.56
N GLU A 113 -11.57 -1.22 -11.82
CA GLU A 113 -12.93 -0.86 -12.27
C GLU A 113 -13.27 -1.51 -13.61
N HIS A 114 -12.31 -1.62 -14.52
CA HIS A 114 -12.51 -2.29 -15.81
C HIS A 114 -12.57 -3.81 -15.67
N LYS A 115 -11.74 -4.39 -14.81
CA LYS A 115 -11.61 -5.85 -14.63
C LYS A 115 -12.80 -6.47 -13.90
N TYR A 116 -13.18 -5.92 -12.75
CA TYR A 116 -14.19 -6.53 -11.87
C TYR A 116 -15.51 -5.75 -11.84
N GLY A 117 -15.49 -4.46 -12.22
CA GLY A 117 -16.60 -3.55 -11.98
C GLY A 117 -16.74 -3.17 -10.50
N ILE A 118 -17.28 -1.98 -10.23
CA ILE A 118 -17.41 -1.45 -8.86
C ILE A 118 -18.30 -2.35 -7.97
N ASP A 119 -19.21 -3.11 -8.58
CA ASP A 119 -20.16 -3.96 -7.86
C ASP A 119 -19.51 -5.14 -7.14
N ALA A 120 -18.39 -5.68 -7.67
CA ALA A 120 -17.67 -6.79 -7.05
C ALA A 120 -17.06 -6.42 -5.67
N MET A 121 -16.81 -5.13 -5.45
CA MET A 121 -16.18 -4.63 -4.22
C MET A 121 -17.18 -4.15 -3.17
N LYS A 122 -18.49 -4.20 -3.45
CA LYS A 122 -19.53 -3.68 -2.54
C LYS A 122 -19.59 -4.43 -1.21
N ASP A 123 -19.52 -5.75 -1.25
CA ASP A 123 -19.61 -6.59 -0.04
C ASP A 123 -18.42 -6.31 0.88
N MET A 124 -17.23 -6.25 0.29
CA MET A 124 -16.00 -5.94 1.02
C MET A 124 -15.94 -4.49 1.51
N LEU A 125 -16.47 -3.53 0.74
CA LEU A 125 -16.64 -2.15 1.20
C LEU A 125 -17.51 -2.07 2.46
N GLY A 126 -18.54 -2.92 2.57
CA GLY A 126 -19.36 -3.06 3.77
C GLY A 126 -18.58 -3.50 5.01
N MET A 127 -17.52 -4.31 4.83
CA MET A 127 -16.66 -4.79 5.92
C MET A 127 -15.61 -3.77 6.38
N THR A 128 -15.32 -2.75 5.56
CA THR A 128 -14.29 -1.75 5.89
C THR A 128 -14.55 -0.99 7.19
N SER A 129 -15.81 -0.80 7.55
CA SER A 129 -16.20 -0.19 8.84
C SER A 129 -15.84 -1.08 10.03
N VAL A 130 -16.03 -2.40 9.89
CA VAL A 130 -15.66 -3.40 10.90
C VAL A 130 -14.14 -3.41 11.11
N TRP A 131 -13.37 -3.38 10.02
CA TRP A 131 -11.90 -3.34 10.09
C TRP A 131 -11.40 -2.08 10.80
N GLY A 132 -11.98 -0.91 10.49
CA GLY A 132 -11.65 0.34 11.15
C GLY A 132 -11.99 0.32 12.65
N GLN A 133 -13.16 -0.22 13.02
CA GLN A 133 -13.53 -0.41 14.42
C GLN A 133 -12.55 -1.31 15.17
N GLN A 134 -12.10 -2.39 14.54
CA GLN A 134 -11.14 -3.31 15.14
C GLN A 134 -9.76 -2.68 15.34
N GLU A 135 -9.31 -1.81 14.43
CA GLU A 135 -8.07 -1.03 14.62
C GLU A 135 -8.19 -0.03 15.78
N ASP A 136 -9.33 0.64 15.90
CA ASP A 136 -9.55 1.60 17.00
C ASP A 136 -9.66 0.89 18.35
N GLN A 137 -10.37 -0.24 18.42
CA GLN A 137 -10.41 -1.11 19.60
C GLN A 137 -9.01 -1.62 19.98
N ALA A 138 -8.14 -1.91 19.01
CA ALA A 138 -6.76 -2.32 19.29
C ALA A 138 -5.97 -1.26 20.05
N LYS A 139 -6.23 0.02 19.79
CA LYS A 139 -5.58 1.12 20.51
C LYS A 139 -6.12 1.26 21.93
N GLU A 140 -7.40 0.99 22.14
CA GLU A 140 -8.02 1.02 23.47
C GLU A 140 -7.53 -0.16 24.33
N TYR A 141 -7.58 -1.38 23.80
CA TYR A 141 -7.12 -2.56 24.53
C TYR A 141 -5.63 -2.56 24.83
N ALA A 142 -4.79 -1.96 23.97
CA ALA A 142 -3.38 -1.76 24.29
C ALA A 142 -3.17 -0.83 25.50
N ARG A 143 -4.07 0.15 25.72
CA ARG A 143 -4.05 0.98 26.93
C ARG A 143 -4.56 0.21 28.14
N GLU A 144 -5.65 -0.53 28.00
CA GLU A 144 -6.16 -1.38 29.10
C GLU A 144 -5.15 -2.43 29.55
N GLU A 145 -4.40 -3.03 28.61
CA GLU A 145 -3.32 -3.96 28.91
C GLU A 145 -2.23 -3.27 29.72
N GLN A 146 -1.77 -2.08 29.30
CA GLN A 146 -0.76 -1.31 30.04
C GLN A 146 -1.28 -0.88 31.42
N ASP A 147 -2.49 -0.34 31.51
CA ASP A 147 -3.11 0.10 32.77
C ASP A 147 -3.27 -1.08 33.73
N SER A 148 -3.65 -2.26 33.23
CA SER A 148 -3.75 -3.48 34.04
C SER A 148 -2.40 -4.00 34.50
N GLN A 149 -1.35 -3.86 33.68
CA GLN A 149 0.01 -4.23 34.05
C GLN A 149 0.54 -3.27 35.13
N ASP A 150 0.42 -1.96 34.92
CA ASP A 150 0.85 -0.93 35.85
C ASP A 150 0.12 -1.07 37.21
N TYR A 151 -1.20 -1.33 37.19
CA TYR A 151 -1.98 -1.58 38.41
C TYR A 151 -1.51 -2.82 39.16
N LEU A 152 -1.23 -3.92 38.46
CA LEU A 152 -0.71 -5.14 39.08
C LEU A 152 0.68 -4.90 39.70
N GLU A 153 1.57 -4.20 39.00
CA GLU A 153 2.90 -3.84 39.49
C GLU A 153 2.83 -2.93 40.73
N GLU A 154 1.93 -1.93 40.73
CA GLU A 154 1.69 -1.06 41.88
C GLU A 154 1.24 -1.87 43.10
N MET A 155 0.24 -2.74 42.94
CA MET A 155 -0.23 -3.58 44.03
C MET A 155 0.85 -4.55 44.54
N LEU A 156 1.68 -5.11 43.66
CA LEU A 156 2.80 -5.98 44.03
C LEU A 156 3.83 -5.22 44.87
N ALA A 157 4.17 -4.00 44.45
CA ALA A 157 5.10 -3.12 45.15
C ALA A 157 4.57 -2.69 46.53
N GLU A 158 3.29 -2.32 46.63
CA GLU A 158 2.64 -1.97 47.91
C GLU A 158 2.66 -3.12 48.93
N ASN A 159 2.63 -4.37 48.45
CA ASN A 159 2.65 -5.57 49.27
C ASN A 159 4.05 -6.18 49.44
N GLU A 160 5.11 -5.50 48.98
CA GLU A 160 6.51 -5.96 49.01
C GLU A 160 6.67 -7.41 48.48
N SER A 161 5.97 -7.72 47.38
CA SER A 161 5.85 -9.09 46.84
C SER A 161 6.11 -9.14 45.34
N GLU A 162 6.56 -10.29 44.86
CA GLU A 162 6.75 -10.58 43.43
C GLU A 162 6.02 -11.87 43.07
N LEU A 163 5.37 -11.90 41.91
CA LEU A 163 4.76 -13.13 41.39
C LEU A 163 5.87 -14.14 41.05
N PRO A 164 5.64 -15.44 41.26
CA PRO A 164 6.64 -16.45 40.94
C PRO A 164 6.92 -16.49 39.43
N GLU A 165 8.16 -16.79 39.07
CA GLU A 165 8.60 -16.97 37.67
C GLU A 165 8.10 -18.28 37.04
N THR A 166 7.90 -19.30 37.88
CA THR A 166 7.53 -20.66 37.45
C THR A 166 6.07 -20.91 37.79
N GLY A 167 5.32 -21.50 36.85
CA GLY A 167 3.88 -21.76 37.04
C GLY A 167 3.00 -20.51 36.94
N ASN A 168 3.54 -19.37 36.50
CA ASN A 168 2.83 -18.11 36.35
C ASN A 168 2.56 -17.79 34.86
N PRO A 169 1.29 -17.76 34.43
CA PRO A 169 0.89 -17.37 33.08
C PRO A 169 1.39 -15.98 32.66
N ILE A 170 1.44 -15.02 33.59
CA ILE A 170 1.83 -13.63 33.32
C ILE A 170 3.32 -13.58 32.95
N ALA A 171 4.18 -14.14 33.81
CA ALA A 171 5.61 -14.25 33.52
C ALA A 171 5.87 -15.05 32.23
N CYS A 172 5.04 -16.06 31.94
CA CYS A 172 5.13 -16.80 30.68
C CYS A 172 4.86 -15.90 29.47
N ALA A 173 3.79 -15.10 29.49
CA ALA A 173 3.50 -14.15 28.43
C ALA A 173 4.61 -13.10 28.26
N ASP A 174 5.21 -12.60 29.35
CA ASP A 174 6.32 -11.65 29.28
C ASP A 174 7.56 -12.26 28.60
N ARG A 175 7.91 -13.51 28.93
CA ARG A 175 8.99 -14.23 28.22
C ARG A 175 8.70 -14.43 26.73
N LEU A 176 7.45 -14.73 26.39
CA LEU A 176 7.03 -14.87 24.98
C LEU A 176 7.13 -13.54 24.23
N LYS A 177 6.67 -12.44 24.84
CA LYS A 177 6.76 -11.07 24.27
C LYS A 177 8.22 -10.63 24.02
N GLN A 178 9.16 -11.09 24.84
CA GLN A 178 10.59 -10.81 24.68
C GLN A 178 11.27 -11.70 23.62
N SER A 179 10.64 -12.82 23.24
CA SER A 179 11.19 -13.74 22.25
C SER A 179 10.96 -13.24 20.82
N PRO A 180 11.88 -13.51 19.86
CA PRO A 180 11.63 -13.19 18.46
C PRO A 180 10.38 -13.90 17.96
N ILE A 181 9.37 -13.12 17.55
CA ILE A 181 8.03 -13.64 17.25
C ILE A 181 8.04 -14.73 16.18
N LEU A 182 8.88 -14.60 15.14
CA LEU A 182 8.97 -15.61 14.07
C LEU A 182 9.47 -16.96 14.62
N THR A 183 10.30 -16.99 15.66
CA THR A 183 10.69 -18.24 16.31
C THR A 183 9.49 -18.93 16.99
N LEU A 184 8.50 -18.14 17.44
CA LEU A 184 7.32 -18.66 18.13
C LEU A 184 6.22 -19.14 17.17
N VAL A 185 6.08 -18.53 15.98
CA VAL A 185 4.90 -18.72 15.13
C VAL A 185 5.17 -19.37 13.78
N MET A 186 6.43 -19.47 13.34
CA MET A 186 6.76 -20.04 12.04
C MET A 186 6.50 -21.56 12.00
N PRO A 187 5.88 -22.09 10.92
CA PRO A 187 5.78 -23.53 10.69
C PRO A 187 7.15 -24.21 10.66
N LYS A 188 7.26 -25.39 11.27
CA LYS A 188 8.54 -26.11 11.43
C LYS A 188 9.17 -26.54 10.10
N ASP A 189 8.37 -26.66 9.06
CA ASP A 189 8.75 -27.06 7.70
C ASP A 189 9.03 -25.88 6.75
N LYS A 190 8.81 -24.63 7.19
CA LYS A 190 9.05 -23.43 6.39
C LYS A 190 10.31 -22.69 6.82
N THR A 191 11.07 -22.20 5.83
CA THR A 191 12.22 -21.32 6.03
C THR A 191 11.89 -19.89 5.63
N VAL A 192 12.25 -18.92 6.46
CA VAL A 192 12.09 -17.49 6.16
C VAL A 192 13.17 -17.05 5.18
N SER A 193 12.78 -16.30 4.14
CA SER A 193 13.71 -15.67 3.20
C SER A 193 14.55 -14.59 3.88
N GLU A 194 15.83 -14.52 3.49
CA GLU A 194 16.78 -13.47 3.88
C GLU A 194 17.07 -12.48 2.76
N LYS A 195 16.30 -12.50 1.65
CA LYS A 195 16.53 -11.54 0.55
C LYS A 195 16.33 -10.11 1.06
N ARG A 196 17.06 -9.18 0.44
CA ARG A 196 17.15 -7.78 0.89
C ARG A 196 17.12 -6.82 -0.30
N VAL A 197 16.63 -5.62 -0.03
CA VAL A 197 16.74 -4.45 -0.90
C VAL A 197 17.55 -3.37 -0.21
N ASN A 198 18.20 -2.50 -0.99
CA ASN A 198 18.82 -1.32 -0.43
C ASN A 198 17.75 -0.27 -0.14
N GLY A 199 17.37 -0.14 1.14
CA GLY A 199 16.35 0.79 1.58
C GLY A 199 16.61 2.26 1.20
N GLN A 200 17.87 2.66 1.00
CA GLN A 200 18.23 4.03 0.60
C GLN A 200 17.91 4.32 -0.88
N ASP A 201 17.73 3.30 -1.70
CA ASP A 201 17.37 3.44 -3.12
C ASP A 201 15.84 3.49 -3.33
N MET A 202 15.04 3.28 -2.27
CA MET A 202 13.59 3.15 -2.37
C MET A 202 12.89 4.51 -2.48
N PRO A 203 11.85 4.66 -3.34
CA PRO A 203 11.18 5.95 -3.58
C PRO A 203 10.57 6.61 -2.34
N ASP A 204 10.15 5.84 -1.33
CA ASP A 204 9.59 6.35 -0.08
C ASP A 204 10.65 6.97 0.85
N ARG A 205 11.93 6.64 0.64
CA ARG A 205 13.04 7.07 1.51
C ARG A 205 14.07 7.98 0.82
N ARG A 206 14.23 7.88 -0.49
CA ARG A 206 15.17 8.72 -1.26
C ARG A 206 14.58 10.09 -1.64
N SER A 207 15.49 11.01 -1.96
CA SER A 207 15.11 12.24 -2.67
C SER A 207 14.67 11.88 -4.09
N LYS A 208 13.48 12.34 -4.47
CA LYS A 208 12.83 12.02 -5.74
C LYS A 208 12.93 13.19 -6.69
N ASN A 209 12.96 12.88 -7.97
CA ASN A 209 12.58 13.84 -8.99
C ASN A 209 11.06 14.14 -8.86
N THR A 210 10.70 15.42 -8.90
CA THR A 210 9.32 15.86 -8.66
C THR A 210 8.83 16.71 -9.80
N GLY A 211 7.59 16.47 -10.20
CA GLY A 211 6.91 17.25 -11.23
C GLY A 211 6.60 18.67 -10.76
N TYR A 212 6.15 19.49 -11.70
CA TYR A 212 5.75 20.87 -11.43
C TYR A 212 4.48 21.23 -12.20
N GLY A 213 3.78 22.25 -11.72
CA GLY A 213 2.46 22.61 -12.20
C GLY A 213 1.35 21.76 -11.58
N GLU A 214 0.14 22.32 -11.51
CA GLU A 214 -1.01 21.63 -10.91
C GLU A 214 -1.92 21.02 -11.97
N PHE A 215 -2.25 19.74 -11.78
CA PHE A 215 -3.29 19.01 -12.54
C PHE A 215 -4.57 18.88 -11.71
N ALA A 216 -5.00 19.98 -11.09
CA ALA A 216 -6.19 20.04 -10.22
C ALA A 216 -7.52 19.95 -10.98
N ASP A 217 -7.47 20.04 -12.30
CA ASP A 217 -8.56 19.82 -13.25
C ASP A 217 -8.97 18.34 -13.40
N VAL A 218 -8.23 17.42 -12.77
CA VAL A 218 -8.57 15.99 -12.69
C VAL A 218 -9.14 15.68 -11.31
N ALA A 219 -10.40 15.22 -11.25
CA ALA A 219 -11.13 14.93 -10.02
C ALA A 219 -10.27 14.13 -9.04
N VAL A 220 -10.08 14.65 -7.82
CA VAL A 220 -9.51 13.89 -6.71
C VAL A 220 -10.65 13.06 -6.14
N GLN A 221 -10.60 11.75 -6.33
CA GLN A 221 -11.50 10.85 -5.62
C GLN A 221 -10.68 10.06 -4.60
N GLY A 222 -10.80 10.49 -3.34
CA GLY A 222 -10.36 9.73 -2.17
C GLY A 222 -11.50 8.89 -1.61
N GLY A 223 -11.18 8.05 -0.63
CA GLY A 223 -12.17 7.25 0.12
C GLY A 223 -11.83 5.77 0.16
N ASN A 224 -12.59 5.03 0.98
CA ASN A 224 -12.37 3.63 1.31
C ASN A 224 -12.26 2.72 0.07
N LEU A 225 -13.11 2.95 -0.95
CA LEU A 225 -13.07 2.18 -2.19
C LEU A 225 -11.70 2.29 -2.89
N SER A 226 -11.08 3.46 -2.89
CA SER A 226 -9.76 3.64 -3.52
C SER A 226 -8.63 2.88 -2.80
N SER A 227 -8.71 2.76 -1.47
CA SER A 227 -7.75 1.97 -0.69
C SER A 227 -7.96 0.47 -0.90
N LEU A 228 -9.23 0.06 -1.01
CA LEU A 228 -9.60 -1.33 -1.25
C LEU A 228 -9.12 -1.83 -2.62
N LEU A 229 -9.42 -1.08 -3.69
CA LEU A 229 -8.98 -1.40 -5.04
C LEU A 229 -7.45 -1.46 -5.14
N LEU A 230 -6.74 -0.55 -4.44
CA LEU A 230 -5.29 -0.64 -4.35
C LEU A 230 -4.84 -1.92 -3.64
N GLY A 231 -5.49 -2.30 -2.53
CA GLY A 231 -5.21 -3.54 -1.82
C GLY A 231 -5.36 -4.79 -2.71
N GLU A 232 -6.47 -4.90 -3.44
CA GLU A 232 -6.70 -6.03 -4.35
C GLU A 232 -5.65 -6.11 -5.46
N TYR A 233 -5.39 -4.99 -6.11
CA TYR A 233 -4.35 -4.92 -7.13
C TYR A 233 -2.99 -5.39 -6.60
N LEU A 234 -2.65 -5.01 -5.36
CA LEU A 234 -1.36 -5.39 -4.77
C LEU A 234 -1.29 -6.88 -4.41
N LEU A 235 -2.37 -7.48 -3.92
CA LEU A 235 -2.42 -8.92 -3.64
C LEU A 235 -2.37 -9.75 -4.93
N GLU A 236 -2.85 -9.20 -6.04
CA GLU A 236 -2.78 -9.88 -7.34
C GLU A 236 -1.38 -9.83 -7.98
N HIS A 237 -0.63 -8.73 -7.79
CA HIS A 237 0.59 -8.46 -8.56
C HIS A 237 1.91 -8.72 -7.81
N PHE A 238 1.85 -8.87 -6.49
CA PHE A 238 3.03 -8.97 -5.61
C PHE A 238 2.94 -10.24 -4.77
N SER A 239 4.07 -10.92 -4.58
CA SER A 239 4.09 -12.15 -3.78
C SER A 239 3.95 -11.87 -2.29
N ALA A 240 3.20 -12.73 -1.61
CA ALA A 240 3.06 -12.80 -0.16
C ALA A 240 3.74 -14.06 0.40
N PHE A 241 3.98 -14.09 1.71
CA PHE A 241 4.64 -15.21 2.39
C PHE A 241 4.01 -16.59 2.15
N THR A 242 2.69 -16.63 1.97
CA THR A 242 1.95 -17.90 1.79
C THR A 242 1.91 -18.39 0.35
N ASP A 243 2.44 -17.64 -0.61
CA ASP A 243 2.41 -18.01 -2.02
C ASP A 243 3.44 -19.11 -2.33
N ASP A 244 3.20 -19.86 -3.40
CA ASP A 244 4.12 -20.91 -3.84
C ASP A 244 5.27 -20.35 -4.71
N GLU A 245 5.09 -19.17 -5.33
CA GLU A 245 6.03 -18.59 -6.30
C GLU A 245 6.85 -17.42 -5.72
N HIS A 246 8.17 -17.63 -5.60
CA HIS A 246 9.11 -16.69 -4.97
C HIS A 246 10.24 -16.22 -5.92
N ALA A 247 9.96 -16.10 -7.22
CA ALA A 247 10.97 -15.77 -8.25
C ALA A 247 11.22 -14.25 -8.43
N LYS A 248 10.98 -13.45 -7.39
CA LYS A 248 11.03 -11.98 -7.42
C LYS A 248 12.31 -11.43 -6.75
N THR A 249 12.48 -10.11 -6.74
CA THR A 249 13.63 -9.45 -6.12
C THR A 249 13.72 -9.74 -4.62
N VAL A 250 12.57 -9.76 -3.97
CA VAL A 250 12.34 -10.22 -2.61
C VAL A 250 11.16 -11.18 -2.63
N ASP A 251 11.07 -12.07 -1.64
CA ASP A 251 10.04 -13.11 -1.61
C ASP A 251 8.73 -12.60 -1.04
N TYR A 252 8.79 -11.66 -0.10
CA TYR A 252 7.64 -11.16 0.66
C TYR A 252 7.32 -9.71 0.29
N GLU A 253 6.90 -9.50 -0.95
CA GLU A 253 6.71 -8.17 -1.54
C GLU A 253 5.54 -7.41 -0.89
N VAL A 254 4.42 -8.09 -0.62
CA VAL A 254 3.28 -7.47 0.09
C VAL A 254 3.68 -7.09 1.51
N GLU A 255 4.48 -7.92 2.17
CA GLU A 255 5.01 -7.65 3.51
C GLU A 255 6.01 -6.49 3.46
N TYR A 256 6.83 -6.36 2.41
CA TYR A 256 7.63 -5.16 2.19
C TYR A 256 6.76 -3.92 2.05
N ILE A 257 5.67 -3.99 1.29
CA ILE A 257 4.77 -2.84 1.09
C ILE A 257 4.15 -2.41 2.42
N LEU A 258 3.76 -3.35 3.28
CA LEU A 258 3.20 -3.08 4.60
C LEU A 258 4.27 -2.65 5.64
N GLY A 259 5.40 -3.34 5.70
CA GLY A 259 6.46 -3.18 6.70
C GLY A 259 7.46 -2.08 6.35
N GLY A 260 7.90 -2.06 5.11
CA GLY A 260 8.91 -1.15 4.56
C GLY A 260 10.21 -1.24 5.33
N LYS A 261 10.75 -2.45 5.50
CA LYS A 261 12.08 -2.78 6.04
C LYS A 261 12.97 -3.31 4.91
N ASP A 262 14.24 -3.48 5.19
CA ASP A 262 15.25 -3.74 4.14
C ASP A 262 15.38 -5.22 3.80
N SER A 263 14.82 -6.12 4.61
CA SER A 263 14.85 -7.57 4.39
C SER A 263 13.49 -8.23 4.52
N ASP A 264 13.33 -9.35 3.82
CA ASP A 264 12.15 -10.22 3.88
C ASP A 264 11.80 -10.60 5.33
N ARG A 265 12.77 -11.12 6.09
CA ARG A 265 12.59 -11.46 7.51
C ARG A 265 12.03 -10.30 8.33
N GLU A 266 12.62 -9.11 8.23
CA GLU A 266 12.18 -7.93 9.02
C GLU A 266 10.77 -7.46 8.60
N ASN A 267 10.43 -7.59 7.32
CA ASN A 267 9.11 -7.24 6.79
C ASN A 267 8.04 -8.24 7.25
N LEU A 268 8.32 -9.53 7.14
CA LEU A 268 7.44 -10.59 7.65
C LEU A 268 7.22 -10.42 9.16
N GLU A 269 8.29 -10.20 9.93
CA GLU A 269 8.18 -9.96 11.38
C GLU A 269 7.30 -8.75 11.70
N ALA A 270 7.46 -7.65 10.96
CA ALA A 270 6.66 -6.45 11.13
C ALA A 270 5.18 -6.69 10.82
N VAL A 271 4.87 -7.46 9.77
CA VAL A 271 3.49 -7.79 9.40
C VAL A 271 2.86 -8.76 10.40
N VAL A 272 3.58 -9.80 10.80
CA VAL A 272 3.12 -10.76 11.83
C VAL A 272 2.81 -10.04 13.15
N LYS A 273 3.61 -9.05 13.56
CA LYS A 273 3.31 -8.20 14.73
C LYS A 273 2.05 -7.34 14.55
N LYS A 274 1.79 -6.82 13.34
CA LYS A 274 0.54 -6.09 13.07
C LYS A 274 -0.68 -7.02 13.16
N ILE A 275 -0.58 -8.23 12.62
CA ILE A 275 -1.65 -9.24 12.71
C ILE A 275 -1.85 -9.66 14.17
N LEU A 276 -0.77 -9.84 14.95
CA LEU A 276 -0.86 -10.15 16.38
C LEU A 276 -1.75 -9.14 17.11
N ASN A 277 -1.51 -7.84 16.92
CA ASN A 277 -2.29 -6.79 17.57
C ASN A 277 -3.75 -6.81 17.11
N LEU A 278 -4.00 -7.06 15.83
CA LEU A 278 -5.36 -7.18 15.28
C LEU A 278 -6.11 -8.41 15.82
N ARG A 279 -5.39 -9.49 16.14
CA ARG A 279 -5.93 -10.74 16.70
C ARG A 279 -6.10 -10.71 18.21
N PHE A 280 -5.24 -10.00 18.92
CA PHE A 280 -5.31 -9.87 20.38
C PHE A 280 -6.65 -9.30 20.84
N VAL A 281 -7.16 -8.29 20.15
CA VAL A 281 -8.43 -7.62 20.46
C VAL A 281 -9.62 -8.57 20.52
N PRO A 282 -10.01 -9.27 19.44
CA PRO A 282 -11.16 -10.16 19.48
C PRO A 282 -10.95 -11.36 20.42
N ASN A 283 -9.71 -11.80 20.62
CA ASN A 283 -9.39 -12.88 21.57
C ASN A 283 -9.63 -12.40 23.01
N TYR A 284 -9.16 -11.21 23.35
CA TYR A 284 -9.35 -10.64 24.67
C TYR A 284 -10.79 -10.20 24.93
N ALA A 285 -11.48 -9.64 23.93
CA ALA A 285 -12.90 -9.34 24.03
C ALA A 285 -13.73 -10.61 24.30
N TYR A 286 -13.42 -11.72 23.62
CA TYR A 286 -14.11 -12.99 23.83
C TYR A 286 -13.84 -13.57 25.23
N ILE A 287 -12.58 -13.64 25.67
CA ILE A 287 -12.25 -14.23 26.98
C ILE A 287 -12.91 -13.46 28.14
N GLN A 288 -13.14 -12.15 27.95
CA GLN A 288 -13.87 -11.33 28.91
C GLN A 288 -15.38 -11.67 29.01
N THR A 289 -15.93 -12.42 28.05
CA THR A 289 -17.34 -12.84 28.07
C THR A 289 -17.55 -14.28 28.55
N ASP A 290 -16.50 -15.11 28.58
CA ASP A 290 -16.60 -16.52 28.95
C ASP A 290 -16.43 -16.72 30.47
N SER A 291 -17.49 -17.18 31.14
CA SER A 291 -17.50 -17.38 32.58
C SER A 291 -16.61 -18.53 33.05
N GLU A 292 -16.43 -19.58 32.24
CA GLU A 292 -15.59 -20.73 32.60
C GLU A 292 -14.11 -20.33 32.58
N MET A 293 -13.70 -19.60 31.54
CA MET A 293 -12.34 -19.10 31.40
C MET A 293 -11.98 -18.08 32.49
N LYS A 294 -12.92 -17.20 32.85
CA LYS A 294 -12.76 -16.28 33.98
C LYS A 294 -12.56 -17.02 35.30
N ALA A 295 -13.40 -18.01 35.58
CA ALA A 295 -13.27 -18.81 36.80
C ALA A 295 -11.94 -19.58 36.85
N GLU A 296 -11.44 -20.06 35.70
CA GLU A 296 -10.13 -20.73 35.61
C GLU A 296 -8.98 -19.75 35.89
N ALA A 297 -9.02 -18.54 35.33
CA ALA A 297 -8.04 -17.49 35.60
C ALA A 297 -8.07 -17.03 37.07
N GLU A 298 -9.26 -16.85 37.65
CA GLU A 298 -9.45 -16.51 39.06
C GLU A 298 -8.91 -17.60 39.99
N ALA A 299 -9.15 -18.87 39.69
CA ALA A 299 -8.64 -19.99 40.46
C ALA A 299 -7.10 -20.06 40.42
N MET A 300 -6.51 -19.83 39.24
CA MET A 300 -5.06 -19.77 39.08
C MET A 300 -4.46 -18.56 39.85
N ALA A 301 -5.07 -17.39 39.71
CA ALA A 301 -4.66 -16.20 40.46
C ALA A 301 -4.73 -16.43 41.97
N ALA A 302 -5.84 -16.97 42.47
CA ALA A 302 -6.02 -17.26 43.88
C ALA A 302 -4.95 -18.23 44.40
N ALA A 303 -4.60 -19.26 43.61
CA ALA A 303 -3.52 -20.19 43.96
C ALA A 303 -2.15 -19.48 44.06
N LEU A 304 -1.81 -18.63 43.09
CA LEU A 304 -0.56 -17.84 43.09
C LEU A 304 -0.50 -16.87 44.28
N CYS A 305 -1.58 -16.12 44.50
CA CYS A 305 -1.65 -15.09 45.54
C CYS A 305 -1.71 -15.69 46.95
N THR A 306 -2.34 -16.87 47.12
CA THR A 306 -2.32 -17.61 48.39
C THR A 306 -0.91 -18.07 48.73
N LEU A 307 -0.13 -18.54 47.74
CA LEU A 307 1.25 -18.98 47.94
C LEU A 307 2.16 -17.84 48.42
N LEU A 308 1.88 -16.61 47.98
CA LEU A 308 2.61 -15.40 48.37
C LEU A 308 2.08 -14.74 49.65
N ALA A 309 0.96 -15.23 50.21
CA ALA A 309 0.22 -14.61 51.31
C ALA A 309 -0.27 -13.17 51.00
N VAL A 310 -0.61 -12.89 49.73
CA VAL A 310 -1.10 -11.57 49.27
C VAL A 310 -2.46 -11.71 48.60
N PRO A 311 -3.56 -12.02 49.31
CA PRO A 311 -4.87 -12.21 48.69
C PRO A 311 -5.43 -10.93 48.05
N ALA A 312 -4.96 -9.75 48.46
CA ALA A 312 -5.42 -8.46 47.97
C ALA A 312 -5.18 -8.26 46.46
N ILE A 313 -4.15 -8.88 45.88
CA ILE A 313 -3.80 -8.74 44.45
C ILE A 313 -4.53 -9.73 43.53
N THR A 314 -5.40 -10.60 44.07
CA THR A 314 -5.97 -11.75 43.32
C THR A 314 -6.76 -11.30 42.08
N GLU A 315 -7.54 -10.23 42.18
CA GLU A 315 -8.34 -9.71 41.05
C GLU A 315 -7.45 -9.16 39.93
N ALA A 316 -6.43 -8.36 40.29
CA ALA A 316 -5.45 -7.84 39.34
C ALA A 316 -4.65 -8.98 38.67
N ALA A 317 -4.25 -9.99 39.45
CA ALA A 317 -3.56 -11.17 38.93
C ALA A 317 -4.45 -11.99 37.98
N ALA A 318 -5.75 -12.15 38.28
CA ALA A 318 -6.68 -12.84 37.40
C ALA A 318 -6.80 -12.12 36.05
N GLN A 319 -6.88 -10.79 36.08
CA GLN A 319 -6.91 -9.98 34.87
C GLN A 319 -5.62 -10.10 34.04
N GLY A 320 -4.45 -10.08 34.69
CA GLY A 320 -3.17 -10.32 34.03
C GLY A 320 -3.09 -11.71 33.37
N ILE A 321 -3.67 -12.74 34.01
CA ILE A 321 -3.75 -14.10 33.45
C ILE A 321 -4.65 -14.13 32.21
N LEU A 322 -5.79 -13.41 32.21
CA LEU A 322 -6.67 -13.32 31.03
C LEU A 322 -5.97 -12.65 29.84
N LEU A 323 -5.23 -11.56 30.09
CA LEU A 323 -4.40 -10.89 29.07
C LEU A 323 -3.33 -11.85 28.53
N ALA A 324 -2.60 -12.54 29.40
CA ALA A 324 -1.60 -13.52 29.03
C ALA A 324 -2.18 -14.67 28.17
N TRP A 325 -3.38 -15.13 28.52
CA TRP A 325 -4.07 -16.20 27.80
C TRP A 325 -4.55 -15.74 26.41
N ALA A 326 -5.13 -14.54 26.31
CA ALA A 326 -5.50 -13.94 25.02
C ALA A 326 -4.28 -13.70 24.11
N TYR A 327 -3.14 -13.33 24.68
CA TYR A 327 -1.87 -13.20 23.94
C TYR A 327 -1.42 -14.56 23.38
N GLY A 328 -1.44 -15.60 24.21
CA GLY A 328 -1.12 -16.97 23.77
C GLY A 328 -2.06 -17.48 22.67
N GLU A 329 -3.36 -17.21 22.77
CA GLU A 329 -4.33 -17.56 21.73
C GLU A 329 -4.02 -16.83 20.40
N SER A 330 -3.57 -15.57 20.49
CA SER A 330 -3.18 -14.79 19.31
C SER A 330 -1.93 -15.35 18.64
N LEU A 331 -1.00 -15.97 19.39
CA LEU A 331 0.10 -16.73 18.81
C LEU A 331 -0.38 -18.00 18.10
N MET A 332 -1.41 -18.68 18.61
CA MET A 332 -2.00 -19.84 17.94
C MET A 332 -2.67 -19.45 16.62
N ASP A 333 -3.38 -18.32 16.62
CA ASP A 333 -3.97 -17.75 15.41
C ASP A 333 -2.88 -17.45 14.36
N LEU A 334 -1.74 -16.87 14.75
CA LEU A 334 -0.62 -16.63 13.84
C LEU A 334 0.00 -17.91 13.29
N ARG A 335 0.13 -18.96 14.11
CA ARG A 335 0.60 -20.28 13.64
C ARG A 335 -0.33 -20.86 12.58
N SER A 336 -1.64 -20.80 12.83
CA SER A 336 -2.66 -21.18 11.83
C SER A 336 -2.46 -20.42 10.53
N LEU A 337 -2.38 -19.08 10.59
CA LEU A 337 -2.28 -18.23 9.40
C LEU A 337 -1.00 -18.49 8.59
N LEU A 338 0.17 -18.56 9.23
CA LEU A 338 1.45 -18.77 8.53
C LEU A 338 1.57 -20.19 7.95
N LYS A 339 0.85 -21.15 8.52
CA LYS A 339 0.70 -22.50 7.95
C LYS A 339 -0.23 -22.52 6.73
N GLY A 340 -0.98 -21.45 6.46
CA GLY A 340 -1.97 -21.37 5.39
C GLY A 340 -3.38 -21.80 5.82
N SER A 341 -3.60 -21.97 7.13
CA SER A 341 -4.93 -22.20 7.71
C SER A 341 -5.65 -20.86 7.96
N ARG A 342 -6.96 -20.93 8.23
CA ARG A 342 -7.83 -19.77 8.42
C ARG A 342 -8.16 -19.52 9.89
N VAL A 343 -8.41 -18.25 10.20
CA VAL A 343 -8.74 -17.77 11.55
C VAL A 343 -9.90 -16.78 11.47
N PRO A 344 -10.97 -16.95 12.28
CA PRO A 344 -12.12 -16.07 12.22
C PRO A 344 -11.82 -14.70 12.83
N LEU A 345 -12.40 -13.66 12.24
CA LEU A 345 -12.20 -12.28 12.70
C LEU A 345 -12.73 -12.09 14.14
N VAL A 346 -13.89 -12.66 14.45
CA VAL A 346 -14.50 -12.66 15.79
C VAL A 346 -14.33 -14.04 16.41
N LYS A 347 -13.90 -14.08 17.67
CA LYS A 347 -13.62 -15.33 18.38
C LYS A 347 -14.88 -15.90 19.04
N SER A 348 -14.93 -17.23 19.14
CA SER A 348 -15.99 -18.01 19.77
C SER A 348 -15.40 -19.18 20.57
N LYS A 349 -16.25 -19.89 21.33
CA LYS A 349 -15.83 -21.08 22.10
C LYS A 349 -15.29 -22.18 21.19
N GLU A 350 -15.90 -22.36 20.03
CA GLU A 350 -15.55 -23.40 19.05
C GLU A 350 -14.24 -23.11 18.34
N SER A 351 -13.92 -21.83 18.15
CA SER A 351 -12.71 -21.36 17.47
C SER A 351 -11.52 -21.16 18.42
N TRP A 352 -11.75 -21.12 19.75
CA TRP A 352 -10.70 -21.05 20.77
C TRP A 352 -9.85 -22.33 20.83
N GLN A 353 -8.53 -22.18 20.87
CA GLN A 353 -7.59 -23.30 20.72
C GLN A 353 -6.76 -23.57 21.97
N LEU A 354 -6.25 -22.53 22.63
CA LEU A 354 -5.26 -22.66 23.68
C LEU A 354 -5.92 -22.91 25.03
N GLN A 355 -5.58 -24.02 25.69
CA GLN A 355 -5.93 -24.23 27.10
C GLN A 355 -4.97 -23.46 28.01
N LEU A 356 -5.43 -22.93 29.15
CA LEU A 356 -4.59 -22.15 30.06
C LEU A 356 -3.35 -22.93 30.51
N SER A 357 -3.51 -24.22 30.81
CA SER A 357 -2.39 -25.10 31.19
C SER A 357 -1.31 -25.22 30.11
N LYS A 358 -1.69 -25.11 28.83
CA LYS A 358 -0.78 -25.20 27.67
C LYS A 358 -0.06 -23.90 27.37
N LEU A 359 -0.54 -22.76 27.88
CA LEU A 359 0.17 -21.49 27.78
C LEU A 359 1.57 -21.59 28.41
N MET A 360 1.69 -22.31 29.53
CA MET A 360 2.97 -22.48 30.25
C MET A 360 4.03 -23.26 29.46
N THR A 361 3.59 -24.07 28.49
CA THR A 361 4.48 -24.85 27.60
C THR A 361 4.68 -24.17 26.25
N LEU A 362 4.05 -23.03 25.99
CA LEU A 362 4.12 -22.37 24.69
C LEU A 362 5.55 -21.87 24.43
N GLY A 363 6.07 -22.15 23.23
CA GLY A 363 7.42 -21.74 22.84
C GLY A 363 8.56 -22.54 23.49
N THR A 364 8.26 -23.59 24.27
CA THR A 364 9.27 -24.51 24.81
C THR A 364 9.42 -25.75 23.92
N ASP A 365 10.38 -26.62 24.23
CA ASP A 365 10.57 -27.89 23.51
C ASP A 365 9.36 -28.84 23.64
N GLU A 366 8.50 -28.63 24.63
CA GLU A 366 7.26 -29.40 24.82
C GLU A 366 6.10 -28.91 23.93
N ASP A 367 6.29 -27.78 23.22
CA ASP A 367 5.30 -27.19 22.35
C ASP A 367 5.17 -27.92 21.00
N CYS A 368 4.10 -28.68 20.89
CA CYS A 368 3.72 -29.39 19.66
C CYS A 368 2.52 -28.75 18.94
N SER A 369 2.09 -27.55 19.34
CA SER A 369 0.86 -26.94 18.82
C SER A 369 1.13 -26.17 17.52
N GLU A 370 0.43 -26.48 16.43
CA GLU A 370 0.65 -25.83 15.12
C GLU A 370 -0.50 -24.91 14.67
N GLY A 371 -1.51 -24.72 15.53
CA GLY A 371 -2.75 -24.05 15.15
C GLY A 371 -3.69 -24.95 14.33
N ARG A 372 -4.98 -24.67 14.42
CA ARG A 372 -6.09 -25.36 13.74
C ARG A 372 -6.63 -24.49 12.60
N ASP A 373 -7.08 -25.14 11.52
CA ASP A 373 -7.89 -24.48 10.49
C ASP A 373 -9.33 -24.30 10.96
N ASP A 374 -9.84 -23.09 10.82
CA ASP A 374 -11.24 -22.76 11.03
C ASP A 374 -11.89 -22.44 9.67
N THR A 375 -12.74 -23.34 9.17
CA THR A 375 -13.16 -23.31 7.76
C THR A 375 -13.93 -22.06 7.35
N ASP A 376 -14.56 -21.39 8.32
CA ASP A 376 -15.33 -20.16 8.13
C ASP A 376 -14.50 -18.89 8.45
N GLY A 377 -13.20 -19.06 8.75
CA GLY A 377 -12.27 -17.99 9.06
C GLY A 377 -11.64 -17.34 7.83
N LEU A 378 -10.84 -16.31 8.09
CA LEU A 378 -10.08 -15.56 7.11
C LEU A 378 -8.67 -16.14 6.96
N SER A 379 -8.20 -16.21 5.73
CA SER A 379 -6.85 -16.60 5.32
C SER A 379 -5.81 -15.52 5.62
N TYR A 380 -4.52 -15.88 5.55
CA TYR A 380 -3.43 -14.90 5.69
C TYR A 380 -3.54 -13.75 4.68
N GLU A 381 -3.87 -14.04 3.42
CA GLU A 381 -4.09 -13.05 2.37
C GLU A 381 -5.22 -12.06 2.74
N GLU A 382 -6.33 -12.54 3.32
CA GLU A 382 -7.41 -11.68 3.80
C GLU A 382 -6.98 -10.81 4.99
N TYR A 383 -6.07 -11.29 5.85
CA TYR A 383 -5.44 -10.44 6.86
C TYR A 383 -4.51 -9.38 6.25
N LEU A 384 -3.75 -9.71 5.19
CA LEU A 384 -2.95 -8.73 4.46
C LEU A 384 -3.84 -7.67 3.79
N ARG A 385 -4.97 -8.07 3.20
CA ARG A 385 -5.99 -7.19 2.62
C ARG A 385 -6.50 -6.16 3.62
N MET A 386 -6.86 -6.62 4.83
CA MET A 386 -7.25 -5.72 5.93
C MET A 386 -6.13 -4.74 6.28
N LEU A 387 -4.89 -5.21 6.42
CA LEU A 387 -3.76 -4.35 6.74
C LEU A 387 -3.44 -3.33 5.63
N LEU A 388 -3.58 -3.71 4.36
CA LEU A 388 -3.40 -2.81 3.21
C LEU A 388 -4.46 -1.72 3.19
N PHE A 389 -5.72 -2.07 3.51
CA PHE A 389 -6.81 -1.13 3.62
C PHE A 389 -6.59 -0.09 4.74
N LEU A 390 -6.16 -0.54 5.92
CA LEU A 390 -5.92 0.31 7.08
C LEU A 390 -4.62 1.14 6.94
N ALA A 391 -3.68 0.70 6.10
CA ALA A 391 -2.43 1.41 5.88
C ALA A 391 -2.63 2.74 5.13
N LYS A 392 -1.72 3.68 5.39
CA LYS A 392 -1.72 4.97 4.68
C LYS A 392 -1.44 4.76 3.19
N LYS A 393 -2.45 5.04 2.36
CA LYS A 393 -2.44 4.84 0.89
C LYS A 393 -1.18 5.38 0.21
N GLU A 394 -0.74 6.59 0.54
CA GLU A 394 0.45 7.19 -0.10
C GLU A 394 1.73 6.41 0.21
N THR A 395 1.82 5.82 1.40
CA THR A 395 2.97 5.02 1.82
C THR A 395 2.99 3.69 1.07
N VAL A 396 1.84 3.02 1.02
CA VAL A 396 1.63 1.77 0.29
C VAL A 396 1.95 1.95 -1.20
N ALA A 397 1.42 3.00 -1.83
CA ALA A 397 1.64 3.30 -3.24
C ALA A 397 3.12 3.56 -3.58
N LEU A 398 3.83 4.34 -2.76
CA LEU A 398 5.26 4.61 -2.99
C LEU A 398 6.13 3.37 -2.80
N ARG A 399 5.79 2.51 -1.84
CA ARG A 399 6.51 1.23 -1.63
C ARG A 399 6.24 0.23 -2.74
N ALA A 400 5.00 0.16 -3.24
CA ALA A 400 4.64 -0.64 -4.40
C ALA A 400 5.43 -0.20 -5.65
N LEU A 401 5.46 1.11 -5.93
CA LEU A 401 6.32 1.65 -7.01
C LEU A 401 7.81 1.34 -6.80
N GLY A 402 8.26 1.28 -5.55
CA GLY A 402 9.60 0.81 -5.20
C GLY A 402 9.84 -0.66 -5.57
N MET A 403 8.91 -1.56 -5.24
CA MET A 403 9.01 -2.97 -5.61
C MET A 403 8.97 -3.17 -7.13
N ILE A 404 8.09 -2.44 -7.83
CA ILE A 404 8.06 -2.41 -9.31
C ILE A 404 9.43 -1.99 -9.85
N GLU A 405 10.00 -0.89 -9.33
CA GLU A 405 11.32 -0.42 -9.74
C GLU A 405 12.41 -1.48 -9.55
N GLN A 406 12.42 -2.16 -8.39
CA GLN A 406 13.40 -3.21 -8.11
C GLN A 406 13.22 -4.42 -9.02
N ASN A 407 11.98 -4.86 -9.26
CA ASN A 407 11.70 -5.99 -10.15
C ASN A 407 12.08 -5.72 -11.60
N LEU A 408 11.78 -4.53 -12.13
CA LEU A 408 12.20 -4.16 -13.48
C LEU A 408 13.73 -4.10 -13.60
N ARG A 409 14.41 -3.60 -12.58
CA ARG A 409 15.88 -3.56 -12.52
C ARG A 409 16.52 -4.95 -12.46
N MET A 410 16.05 -5.79 -11.53
CA MET A 410 16.71 -7.04 -11.18
C MET A 410 16.25 -8.22 -12.04
N ILE A 411 14.98 -8.26 -12.42
CA ILE A 411 14.39 -9.38 -13.18
C ILE A 411 14.39 -9.09 -14.67
N CYS A 412 14.08 -7.85 -15.07
CA CYS A 412 14.03 -7.46 -16.49
C CYS A 412 15.35 -6.84 -16.98
N GLY A 413 16.34 -6.65 -16.10
CA GLY A 413 17.66 -6.10 -16.46
C GLY A 413 17.67 -4.60 -16.72
N GLN A 414 16.58 -3.87 -16.41
CA GLN A 414 16.45 -2.43 -16.67
C GLN A 414 17.12 -1.61 -15.58
N THR A 415 18.44 -1.72 -15.44
CA THR A 415 19.23 -1.09 -14.36
C THR A 415 19.07 0.43 -14.26
N TYR A 416 18.69 1.08 -15.37
CA TYR A 416 18.41 2.52 -15.45
C TYR A 416 17.04 2.92 -14.86
N PHE A 417 16.09 1.98 -14.75
CA PHE A 417 14.69 2.29 -14.48
C PHE A 417 14.53 2.95 -13.12
N ARG A 418 13.70 4.00 -13.05
CA ARG A 418 13.42 4.78 -11.85
C ARG A 418 11.97 5.25 -11.88
N ALA A 419 11.17 4.87 -10.88
CA ALA A 419 9.74 5.19 -10.85
C ALA A 419 9.48 6.71 -10.77
N ASP A 420 10.39 7.48 -10.18
CA ASP A 420 10.32 8.94 -10.08
C ASP A 420 10.78 9.69 -11.35
N LEU A 421 11.26 8.96 -12.37
CA LEU A 421 11.54 9.51 -13.71
C LEU A 421 10.45 9.12 -14.73
N CYS A 422 9.47 8.30 -14.31
CA CYS A 422 8.38 7.83 -15.14
C CYS A 422 7.26 8.88 -15.21
N ILE A 423 7.09 9.50 -16.39
CA ILE A 423 6.14 10.56 -16.67
C ILE A 423 4.76 9.95 -16.91
N SER A 424 3.77 10.39 -16.14
CA SER A 424 2.37 10.00 -16.33
C SER A 424 1.58 11.03 -17.12
N ARG A 425 1.86 12.33 -16.90
CA ARG A 425 1.13 13.44 -17.52
C ARG A 425 2.06 14.59 -17.84
N MET A 426 1.79 15.30 -18.93
CA MET A 426 2.46 16.57 -19.24
C MET A 426 1.56 17.56 -19.99
N GLU A 427 1.78 18.84 -19.73
CA GLU A 427 1.25 19.95 -20.51
C GLU A 427 2.43 20.74 -21.08
N MET A 428 2.37 21.04 -22.37
CA MET A 428 3.39 21.81 -23.06
C MET A 428 2.78 22.97 -23.82
N GLN A 429 3.43 24.13 -23.73
CA GLN A 429 3.12 25.29 -24.54
C GLN A 429 4.03 25.31 -25.77
N SER A 430 3.42 25.29 -26.95
CA SER A 430 4.13 25.36 -28.22
C SER A 430 3.94 26.71 -28.88
N THR A 431 5.02 27.26 -29.44
CA THR A 431 5.03 28.51 -30.21
C THR A 431 5.53 28.21 -31.62
N CYS A 432 4.76 28.60 -32.63
CA CYS A 432 5.19 28.52 -34.03
C CYS A 432 5.03 29.87 -34.73
N HIS A 433 5.88 30.10 -35.73
CA HIS A 433 5.81 31.29 -36.57
C HIS A 433 5.13 30.95 -37.89
N LEU A 434 3.96 31.55 -38.11
CA LEU A 434 3.21 31.42 -39.35
C LEU A 434 3.62 32.53 -40.33
N ARG A 435 3.13 32.45 -41.57
CA ARG A 435 3.35 33.49 -42.59
C ARG A 435 2.99 34.89 -42.06
N ARG A 436 3.66 35.91 -42.61
CA ARG A 436 3.46 37.34 -42.26
C ARG A 436 3.79 37.68 -40.79
N GLY A 437 4.66 36.90 -40.15
CA GLY A 437 5.14 37.18 -38.79
C GLY A 437 4.13 36.88 -37.69
N ILE A 438 3.05 36.15 -37.98
CA ILE A 438 2.06 35.76 -36.97
C ILE A 438 2.70 34.75 -36.02
N ARG A 439 2.90 35.16 -34.77
CA ARG A 439 3.27 34.26 -33.68
C ARG A 439 2.02 33.57 -33.16
N TYR A 440 1.99 32.25 -33.26
CA TYR A 440 0.88 31.44 -32.78
C TYR A 440 1.32 30.59 -31.58
N GLN A 441 0.56 30.65 -30.50
CA GLN A 441 0.81 29.91 -29.27
C GLN A 441 -0.40 29.07 -28.90
N PHE A 442 -0.17 27.84 -28.49
CA PHE A 442 -1.20 26.93 -28.02
C PHE A 442 -0.63 25.96 -26.98
N LYS A 443 -1.51 25.33 -26.21
CA LYS A 443 -1.17 24.32 -25.24
C LYS A 443 -1.60 22.95 -25.75
N THR A 444 -0.80 21.93 -25.46
CA THR A 444 -1.11 20.54 -25.71
C THR A 444 -0.91 19.78 -24.41
N TYR A 445 -1.87 18.93 -24.06
CA TYR A 445 -1.85 18.11 -22.85
C TYR A 445 -1.98 16.64 -23.24
N TYR A 446 -1.21 15.79 -22.58
CA TYR A 446 -1.39 14.35 -22.62
C TYR A 446 -1.23 13.78 -21.21
N GLY A 447 -2.00 12.76 -20.88
CA GLY A 447 -1.83 11.99 -19.66
C GLY A 447 -2.47 10.63 -19.76
N TYR A 448 -1.78 9.61 -19.25
CA TYR A 448 -2.38 8.28 -19.11
C TYR A 448 -3.56 8.35 -18.14
N ARG A 449 -4.58 7.54 -18.41
CA ARG A 449 -5.84 7.51 -17.69
C ARG A 449 -6.07 6.15 -17.08
#